data_AF-A0A0J7KAY2-F1
#
_entry.id   AF-A0A0J7KAY2-F1
#
_cell.length_a   1.000
_cell.length_b   1.000
_cell.length_c   1.000
_cell.angle_alpha   90.00
_cell.angle_beta   90.00
_cell.angle_gamma   90.00
#
_symmetry.space_group_name_H-M   'P 1'
#
loop_
_entity.id
_entity.type
_entity.pdbx_description
1 polymer ?
#
loop_
_entity_poly.entity_id
_entity_poly.type
_entity_poly.pdbx_seq_one_letter_code
_entity_poly.pdbx_strand_id
1 'polypeptide(L)'
;MIVNQFDVSTAYLNAVIEEEIFMEVPRHTEETLEVILQTERKDSEIRKKATRMLDNLRLGDKVCRLNKAFYGLRQTGRCWHQRLNRELSDFGAIQSSSDSCVYYCGQGKDVLLIATYVDNIIVASRNHYEFDKFSIVIYRINSRSETSDQLHTASELNLYKTKREY
;
A
#
# COMPACT_ATOMS: atom_id res chain seq x y z
N MET A 1 -10.33 23.14 -14.18
CA MET A 1 -10.58 22.22 -13.04
C MET A 1 -10.01 20.88 -13.44
N ILE A 2 -9.13 20.32 -12.62
CA ILE A 2 -8.45 19.05 -12.84
C ILE A 2 -9.12 18.03 -11.94
N VAL A 3 -9.35 16.83 -12.47
CA VAL A 3 -9.76 15.67 -11.68
C VAL A 3 -8.85 14.53 -12.07
N ASN A 4 -8.29 13.83 -11.09
CA ASN A 4 -7.48 12.64 -11.33
C ASN A 4 -7.79 11.56 -10.31
N GLN A 5 -7.74 10.31 -10.77
CA GLN A 5 -7.83 9.15 -9.91
C GLN A 5 -6.42 8.56 -9.71
N PHE A 6 -6.12 8.22 -8.47
CA PHE A 6 -4.91 7.53 -8.07
C PHE A 6 -5.30 6.18 -7.48
N ASP A 7 -4.47 5.18 -7.76
CA ASP A 7 -4.54 3.86 -7.15
C ASP A 7 -3.35 3.67 -6.22
N VAL A 8 -3.61 3.27 -4.99
CA VAL A 8 -2.59 2.91 -4.01
C VAL A 8 -2.48 1.39 -3.96
N SER A 9 -1.69 0.85 -4.88
CA SER A 9 -1.48 -0.60 -5.05
C SER A 9 -1.01 -1.32 -3.78
N THR A 10 -0.40 -0.58 -2.85
CA THR A 10 0.16 -1.11 -1.60
C THR A 10 -0.57 -0.65 -0.34
N ALA A 11 -1.78 -0.09 -0.50
CA ALA A 11 -2.63 0.41 0.59
C ALA A 11 -2.60 -0.49 1.84
N TYR A 12 -2.82 -1.79 1.66
CA TYR A 12 -2.90 -2.73 2.78
C TYR A 12 -1.54 -3.19 3.31
N LEU A 13 -0.54 -3.28 2.43
CA LEU A 13 0.82 -3.68 2.82
C LEU A 13 1.55 -2.60 3.61
N ASN A 14 1.08 -1.35 3.54
CA ASN A 14 1.56 -0.20 4.29
C ASN A 14 0.90 -0.04 5.67
N ALA A 15 -0.15 -0.81 5.97
CA ALA A 15 -0.82 -0.78 7.26
C ALA A 15 -0.12 -1.76 8.21
N VAL A 16 0.40 -1.25 9.32
CA VAL A 16 0.87 -2.10 10.42
C VAL A 16 -0.36 -2.67 11.10
N ILE A 17 -0.41 -3.99 11.22
CA ILE A 17 -1.42 -4.64 12.05
C ILE A 17 -0.91 -4.56 13.49
N GLU A 18 -1.67 -3.91 14.36
CA GLU A 18 -1.34 -3.80 15.80
C GLU A 18 -1.57 -5.13 16.54
N GLU A 19 -2.42 -5.99 15.99
CA GLU A 19 -2.80 -7.28 16.55
C GLU A 19 -1.98 -8.42 15.93
N GLU A 20 -1.54 -9.37 16.76
CA GLU A 20 -0.96 -10.62 16.26
C GLU A 20 -2.06 -11.53 15.71
N ILE A 21 -2.16 -11.61 14.38
CA ILE A 21 -3.11 -12.50 13.74
C ILE A 21 -2.40 -13.79 13.33
N PHE A 22 -2.99 -14.89 13.76
CA PHE A 22 -2.62 -16.22 13.33
C PHE A 22 -3.72 -16.79 12.44
N MET A 23 -3.33 -17.58 11.44
CA MET A 23 -4.25 -18.30 10.59
C MET A 23 -3.84 -19.77 10.50
N GLU A 24 -4.81 -20.63 10.25
CA GLU A 24 -4.53 -22.01 9.85
C GLU A 24 -3.68 -22.00 8.57
N VAL A 25 -2.79 -22.98 8.47
CA VAL A 25 -1.99 -23.16 7.26
C VAL A 25 -2.95 -23.44 6.10
N PRO A 26 -2.90 -22.65 5.00
CA PRO A 26 -3.79 -22.87 3.87
C PRO A 26 -3.67 -24.30 3.33
N ARG A 27 -4.79 -24.84 2.86
CA ARG A 27 -4.78 -26.13 2.16
C ARG A 27 -3.82 -26.07 0.99
N HIS A 28 -3.15 -27.17 0.72
CA HIS A 28 -2.20 -27.32 -0.37
C HIS A 28 -0.87 -26.53 -0.22
N THR A 29 -0.60 -25.97 0.96
CA THR A 29 0.67 -25.25 1.20
C THR A 29 1.87 -26.19 1.07
N GLU A 30 1.79 -27.41 1.57
CA GLU A 30 2.89 -28.38 1.46
C GLU A 30 3.14 -28.76 0.00
N GLU A 31 2.10 -29.11 -0.74
CA GLU A 31 2.17 -29.46 -2.16
C GLU A 31 2.74 -28.30 -2.98
N THR A 32 2.34 -27.06 -2.66
CA THR A 32 2.89 -25.86 -3.31
C THR A 32 4.38 -25.69 -3.03
N LEU A 33 4.81 -25.90 -1.78
CA LEU A 33 6.22 -25.84 -1.41
C LEU A 33 7.02 -26.94 -2.11
N GLU A 34 6.49 -28.15 -2.22
CA GLU A 34 7.12 -29.24 -2.97
C GLU A 34 7.30 -28.91 -4.45
N VAL A 35 6.28 -28.32 -5.09
CA VAL A 35 6.37 -27.83 -6.47
C VAL A 35 7.49 -26.80 -6.60
N ILE A 36 7.57 -25.82 -5.68
CA ILE A 36 8.66 -24.83 -5.67
C ILE A 36 10.03 -25.52 -5.55
N LEU A 37 10.16 -26.54 -4.70
CA LEU A 37 11.41 -27.29 -4.57
C LEU A 37 11.78 -28.09 -5.84
N GLN A 38 10.82 -28.44 -6.68
CA GLN A 38 11.06 -29.13 -7.94
C GLN A 38 11.38 -28.16 -9.08
N THR A 39 10.77 -26.98 -9.10
CA THR A 39 10.88 -26.01 -10.20
C THR A 39 12.03 -25.01 -10.01
N GLU A 40 12.38 -24.67 -8.77
CA GLU A 40 13.41 -23.68 -8.47
C GLU A 40 14.85 -24.22 -8.55
N ARG A 41 15.79 -23.35 -8.94
CA ARG A 41 17.22 -23.68 -8.95
C ARG A 41 17.71 -24.08 -7.56
N LYS A 42 18.64 -25.04 -7.49
CA LYS A 42 19.10 -25.66 -6.23
C LYS A 42 19.68 -24.65 -5.23
N ASP A 43 20.28 -23.58 -5.72
CA ASP A 43 20.99 -22.55 -4.98
C ASP A 43 20.13 -21.30 -4.68
N SER A 44 18.87 -21.25 -5.14
CA SER A 44 18.03 -20.07 -4.96
C SER A 44 17.60 -19.87 -3.50
N GLU A 45 17.57 -18.61 -3.05
CA GLU A 45 17.07 -18.26 -1.72
C GLU A 45 15.60 -18.64 -1.53
N ILE A 46 14.82 -18.61 -2.62
CA ILE A 46 13.43 -19.07 -2.64
C ILE A 46 13.36 -20.54 -2.25
N ARG A 47 14.19 -21.39 -2.86
CA ARG A 47 14.24 -22.82 -2.56
C ARG A 47 14.66 -23.08 -1.12
N LYS A 48 15.71 -22.42 -0.63
CA LYS A 48 16.16 -22.55 0.77
C LYS A 48 15.04 -22.19 1.76
N LYS A 49 14.31 -21.09 1.47
CA LYS A 49 13.18 -20.65 2.30
C LYS A 49 12.02 -21.64 2.23
N ALA A 50 11.71 -22.18 1.05
CA ALA A 50 10.66 -23.19 0.87
C ALA A 50 10.98 -24.48 1.63
N THR A 51 12.23 -24.98 1.58
CA THR A 51 12.67 -26.15 2.35
C THR A 51 12.44 -25.92 3.84
N ARG A 52 12.91 -24.78 4.36
CA ARG A 52 12.73 -24.44 5.78
C ARG A 52 11.25 -24.37 6.17
N MET A 53 10.40 -23.82 5.31
CA MET A 53 8.96 -23.75 5.56
C MET A 53 8.33 -25.14 5.60
N LEU A 54 8.65 -26.02 4.64
CA LEU A 54 8.12 -27.37 4.55
C LEU A 54 8.54 -28.23 5.76
N ASP A 55 9.81 -28.15 6.15
CA ASP A 55 10.32 -28.86 7.34
C ASP A 55 9.59 -28.42 8.61
N ASN A 56 9.32 -27.11 8.75
CA ASN A 56 8.59 -26.60 9.90
C ASN A 56 7.13 -27.07 9.95
N LEU A 57 6.45 -27.18 8.80
CA LEU A 57 5.07 -27.66 8.73
C LEU A 57 4.96 -29.14 9.12
N ARG A 58 5.93 -29.96 8.72
CA ARG A 58 5.94 -31.40 9.01
C ARG A 58 6.23 -31.75 10.47
N LEU A 59 6.75 -30.80 11.26
CA LEU A 59 7.10 -31.00 12.67
C LEU A 59 5.91 -30.90 13.64
N GLY A 60 4.68 -30.72 13.16
CA GLY A 60 3.44 -30.79 13.97
C GLY A 60 2.43 -29.69 13.67
N ASP A 61 1.48 -29.47 14.58
CA ASP A 61 0.43 -28.45 14.42
C ASP A 61 1.03 -27.04 14.43
N LYS A 62 1.15 -26.42 13.25
CA LYS A 62 1.63 -25.06 13.06
C LYS A 62 0.50 -24.13 12.62
N VAL A 63 0.66 -22.86 12.96
CA VAL A 63 -0.16 -21.75 12.47
C VAL A 63 0.73 -20.72 11.81
N CYS A 64 0.19 -20.00 10.83
CA CYS A 64 0.88 -18.92 10.15
C CYS A 64 0.63 -17.60 10.88
N ARG A 65 1.69 -16.86 11.23
CA ARG A 65 1.57 -15.48 11.72
C ARG A 65 1.59 -14.50 10.55
N LEU A 66 0.58 -13.64 10.47
CA LEU A 66 0.52 -12.59 9.45
C LEU A 66 1.40 -11.40 9.86
N ASN A 67 2.45 -11.15 9.08
CA ASN A 67 3.37 -10.03 9.30
C ASN A 67 2.91 -8.72 8.66
N LYS A 68 2.04 -8.80 7.64
CA LYS A 68 1.51 -7.66 6.89
C LYS A 68 0.01 -7.84 6.69
N ALA A 69 -0.71 -6.72 6.62
CA ALA A 69 -2.14 -6.73 6.36
C ALA A 69 -2.40 -7.24 4.94
N PHE A 70 -3.14 -8.35 4.82
CA PHE A 70 -3.55 -8.91 3.55
C PHE A 70 -4.98 -8.50 3.22
N TYR A 71 -5.31 -8.51 1.93
CA TYR A 71 -6.67 -8.25 1.46
C TYR A 71 -7.65 -9.25 2.09
N GLY A 72 -8.87 -8.80 2.42
CA GLY A 72 -9.93 -9.65 2.97
C GLY A 72 -9.96 -9.81 4.49
N LEU A 73 -8.95 -9.33 5.22
CA LEU A 73 -9.02 -9.24 6.69
C LEU A 73 -9.86 -8.02 7.11
N ARG A 74 -10.77 -8.20 8.07
CA ARG A 74 -11.66 -7.14 8.56
C ARG A 74 -10.90 -5.93 9.11
N GLN A 75 -9.75 -6.16 9.74
CA GLN A 75 -8.90 -5.14 10.36
C GLN A 75 -8.05 -4.35 9.35
N THR A 76 -7.73 -4.95 8.19
CA THR A 76 -6.84 -4.36 7.19
C THR A 76 -7.38 -3.05 6.61
N GLY A 77 -8.69 -2.99 6.31
CA GLY A 77 -9.32 -1.75 5.82
C GLY A 77 -9.28 -0.60 6.84
N ARG A 78 -9.50 -0.91 8.12
CA ARG A 78 -9.45 0.09 9.20
C ARG A 78 -8.04 0.63 9.41
N CYS A 79 -7.04 -0.26 9.46
CA CYS A 79 -5.64 0.14 9.66
C CYS A 79 -5.15 1.00 8.48
N TRP A 80 -5.52 0.63 7.25
CA TRP A 80 -5.23 1.44 6.07
C TRP A 80 -5.91 2.81 6.14
N HIS A 81 -7.20 2.86 6.47
CA HIS A 81 -7.93 4.14 6.58
C HIS A 81 -7.30 5.06 7.63
N GLN A 82 -6.91 4.53 8.79
CA GLN A 82 -6.21 5.30 9.83
C GLN A 82 -4.86 5.84 9.36
N ARG A 83 -4.07 5.01 8.65
CA ARG A 83 -2.80 5.41 8.06
C ARG A 83 -2.99 6.52 7.02
N LEU A 84 -3.94 6.34 6.11
CA LEU A 84 -4.26 7.31 5.07
C LEU A 84 -4.74 8.62 5.69
N ASN A 85 -5.63 8.56 6.67
CA ASN A 85 -6.10 9.74 7.40
C ASN A 85 -4.95 10.52 8.03
N ARG A 86 -3.95 9.83 8.61
CA ARG A 86 -2.74 10.48 9.14
C ARG A 86 -1.93 11.17 8.06
N GLU A 87 -1.63 10.50 6.95
CA GLU A 87 -0.87 11.11 5.84
C GLU A 87 -1.60 12.30 5.21
N LEU A 88 -2.93 12.23 5.09
CA LEU A 88 -3.77 13.32 4.60
C LEU A 88 -3.80 14.49 5.60
N SER A 89 -3.90 14.21 6.90
CA SER A 89 -3.84 15.23 7.96
C SER A 89 -2.47 15.91 8.00
N ASP A 90 -1.39 15.15 7.87
CA ASP A 90 -0.01 15.67 7.83
C ASP A 90 0.24 16.54 6.57
N PHE A 91 -0.46 16.25 5.46
CA PHE A 91 -0.49 17.11 4.27
C PHE A 91 -1.29 18.41 4.50
N GLY A 92 -2.12 18.47 5.54
CA GLY A 92 -2.99 19.61 5.85
C GLY A 92 -4.43 19.46 5.34
N ALA A 93 -4.81 18.28 4.87
CA ALA A 93 -6.20 18.02 4.51
C ALA A 93 -7.06 17.80 5.77
N ILE A 94 -8.28 18.34 5.73
CA ILE A 94 -9.26 18.25 6.80
C ILE A 94 -10.34 17.28 6.36
N GLN A 95 -10.65 16.30 7.20
CA GLN A 95 -11.75 15.36 6.97
C GLN A 95 -13.10 16.08 7.06
N SER A 96 -14.00 15.79 6.12
CA SER A 96 -15.35 16.32 6.11
C SER A 96 -16.18 15.77 7.28
N SER A 97 -16.99 16.63 7.89
CA SER A 97 -17.93 16.21 8.94
C SER A 97 -19.11 15.39 8.40
N SER A 98 -19.42 15.52 7.11
CA SER A 98 -20.54 14.81 6.48
C SER A 98 -20.16 13.41 5.99
N ASP A 99 -18.89 13.17 5.66
CA ASP A 99 -18.41 11.90 5.12
C ASP A 99 -16.92 11.70 5.46
N SER A 100 -16.60 10.61 6.17
CA SER A 100 -15.23 10.25 6.57
C SER A 100 -14.31 9.91 5.40
N CYS A 101 -14.85 9.65 4.22
CA CYS A 101 -14.11 9.37 3.00
C CYS A 101 -13.79 10.65 2.20
N VAL A 102 -14.32 11.80 2.60
CA VAL A 102 -14.12 13.07 1.89
C VAL A 102 -13.24 14.00 2.73
N TYR A 103 -12.27 14.61 2.08
CA TYR A 103 -11.34 15.57 2.67
C TYR A 103 -11.24 16.81 1.79
N TYR A 104 -10.83 17.91 2.39
CA TYR A 104 -10.55 19.14 1.68
C TYR A 104 -9.34 19.87 2.26
N CYS A 105 -8.64 20.65 1.43
CA CYS A 105 -7.56 21.54 1.84
C CYS A 105 -7.66 22.85 1.06
N GLY A 106 -7.20 23.95 1.65
CA GLY A 106 -7.26 25.28 1.03
C GLY A 106 -8.68 25.86 0.97
N GLN A 107 -8.81 27.03 0.34
CA GLN A 107 -10.08 27.75 0.19
C GLN A 107 -10.17 28.44 -1.18
N GLY A 108 -11.39 28.72 -1.63
CA GLY A 108 -11.62 29.50 -2.85
C GLY A 108 -11.06 28.82 -4.10
N LYS A 109 -10.08 29.46 -4.76
CA LYS A 109 -9.46 28.94 -5.99
C LYS A 109 -8.41 27.86 -5.74
N ASP A 110 -7.91 27.77 -4.51
CA ASP A 110 -6.86 26.83 -4.11
C ASP A 110 -7.45 25.57 -3.44
N VAL A 111 -8.77 25.42 -3.48
CA VAL A 111 -9.43 24.26 -2.88
C VAL A 111 -9.02 22.97 -3.59
N LEU A 112 -8.57 22.02 -2.79
CA LEU A 112 -8.31 20.64 -3.15
C LEU A 112 -9.37 19.77 -2.48
N LEU A 113 -10.12 19.01 -3.26
CA LEU A 113 -11.08 18.02 -2.78
C LEU A 113 -10.50 16.62 -2.99
N ILE A 114 -10.59 15.77 -1.98
CA ILE A 114 -10.06 14.41 -2.00
C ILE A 114 -11.16 13.48 -1.55
N ALA A 115 -11.51 12.49 -2.36
CA ALA A 115 -12.45 11.43 -2.01
C ALA A 115 -11.71 10.09 -2.03
N THR A 116 -11.86 9.29 -0.99
CA THR A 116 -11.19 8.01 -0.85
C THR A 116 -12.21 6.87 -0.90
N TYR A 117 -11.86 5.81 -1.59
CA TYR A 117 -12.60 4.55 -1.56
C TYR A 117 -11.59 3.43 -1.53
N VAL A 118 -11.34 2.91 -0.34
CA VAL A 118 -10.39 1.81 -0.14
C VAL A 118 -8.98 2.20 -0.64
N ASP A 119 -8.51 1.63 -1.75
CA ASP A 119 -7.23 1.85 -2.42
C ASP A 119 -7.28 2.98 -3.45
N ASN A 120 -8.48 3.41 -3.85
CA ASN A 120 -8.70 4.45 -4.82
C ASN A 120 -8.82 5.83 -4.17
N ILE A 121 -8.16 6.83 -4.76
CA ILE A 121 -8.20 8.22 -4.30
C ILE A 121 -8.51 9.11 -5.49
N ILE A 122 -9.64 9.80 -5.45
CA ILE A 122 -10.03 10.78 -6.44
C ILE A 122 -9.71 12.17 -5.91
N VAL A 123 -8.99 12.97 -6.70
CA VAL A 123 -8.63 14.34 -6.33
C VAL A 123 -9.12 15.32 -7.38
N ALA A 124 -9.76 16.38 -6.92
CA ALA A 124 -10.22 17.48 -7.74
C ALA A 124 -9.62 18.81 -7.24
N SER A 125 -9.07 19.62 -8.14
CA SER A 125 -8.54 20.95 -7.82
C SER A 125 -8.78 21.93 -8.96
N ARG A 126 -8.87 23.22 -8.64
CA ARG A 126 -8.76 24.29 -9.64
C ARG A 126 -7.34 24.83 -9.76
N ASN A 127 -6.48 24.55 -8.79
CA ASN A 127 -5.08 24.96 -8.76
C ASN A 127 -4.17 23.77 -9.07
N HIS A 128 -3.45 23.85 -10.19
CA HIS A 128 -2.48 22.84 -10.64
C HIS A 128 -1.33 22.63 -9.64
N TYR A 129 -0.90 23.68 -8.97
CA TYR A 129 0.20 23.61 -8.00
C TYR A 129 -0.20 22.78 -6.77
N GLU A 130 -1.40 23.00 -6.22
CA GLU A 130 -1.91 22.20 -5.09
C GLU A 130 -2.15 20.74 -5.49
N PHE A 131 -2.62 20.51 -6.72
CA PHE A 131 -2.75 19.17 -7.28
C PHE A 131 -1.40 18.45 -7.39
N ASP A 132 -0.37 19.13 -7.88
CA ASP A 132 0.96 18.55 -8.08
C ASP A 132 1.65 18.23 -6.75
N LYS A 133 1.51 19.11 -5.75
CA LYS A 133 1.95 18.82 -4.37
C LYS A 133 1.31 17.54 -3.83
N PHE A 134 -0.01 17.41 -3.98
CA PHE A 134 -0.72 16.23 -3.50
C PHE A 134 -0.28 14.96 -4.23
N SER A 135 -0.08 15.05 -5.55
CA SER A 135 0.37 13.93 -6.37
C SER A 135 1.70 13.35 -5.84
N ILE A 136 2.64 14.21 -5.45
CA ILE A 136 3.92 13.79 -4.84
C ILE A 136 3.70 12.99 -3.55
N VAL A 137 2.73 13.38 -2.72
CA VAL A 137 2.40 12.65 -1.49
C VAL A 137 1.92 11.24 -1.80
N ILE A 138 1.02 11.08 -2.78
CA ILE A 138 0.53 9.75 -3.18
C ILE A 138 1.65 8.88 -3.75
N TYR A 139 2.51 9.43 -4.61
CA TYR A 139 3.66 8.68 -5.13
C TYR A 139 4.60 8.22 -4.00
N ARG A 140 4.82 9.05 -2.98
CA ARG A 140 5.61 8.68 -1.80
C ARG A 140 4.96 7.56 -0.98
N ILE A 141 3.64 7.57 -0.85
CA ILE A 141 2.90 6.51 -0.15
C ILE A 141 3.06 5.18 -0.91
N ASN A 142 2.99 5.21 -2.24
CA ASN A 142 3.18 4.03 -3.08
C ASN A 142 4.61 3.48 -3.08
N SER A 143 5.65 4.34 -3.01
CA SER A 143 7.05 3.87 -3.02
C SER A 143 7.56 3.39 -1.65
N ARG A 144 6.97 3.84 -0.54
CA ARG A 144 7.38 3.43 0.82
C ARG A 144 7.10 1.95 1.15
N SER A 145 6.29 1.26 0.37
CA SER A 145 6.04 -0.18 0.55
C SER A 145 7.14 -1.08 0.02
N GLU A 146 8.02 -0.58 -0.86
CA GLU A 146 8.97 -1.42 -1.58
C GLU A 146 10.38 -1.46 -0.99
N THR A 147 10.78 -0.55 -0.10
CA THR A 147 12.17 -0.53 0.38
C THR A 147 12.32 -0.06 1.84
N SER A 148 12.55 -1.02 2.74
CA SER A 148 13.81 -0.93 3.49
C SER A 148 14.91 -1.24 2.46
N ASP A 149 15.77 -0.28 2.18
CA ASP A 149 16.86 -0.28 1.19
C ASP A 149 16.51 0.08 -0.27
N GLN A 150 16.50 1.38 -0.60
CA GLN A 150 17.45 2.01 -1.56
C GLN A 150 16.96 3.37 -2.08
N LEU A 151 17.91 4.29 -2.15
CA LEU A 151 17.82 5.69 -2.56
C LEU A 151 17.49 5.86 -4.04
N HIS A 152 16.25 6.20 -4.44
CA HIS A 152 16.00 6.83 -5.75
C HIS A 152 14.70 7.65 -5.75
N THR A 153 14.73 8.85 -5.16
CA THR A 153 13.54 9.74 -5.12
C THR A 153 13.60 10.85 -6.19
N ALA A 154 14.76 11.12 -6.79
CA ALA A 154 14.92 12.25 -7.73
C ALA A 154 14.58 11.89 -9.20
N SER A 155 14.73 10.63 -9.60
CA SER A 155 14.65 10.22 -11.01
C SER A 155 13.21 10.11 -11.52
N GLU A 156 12.27 9.66 -10.69
CA GLU A 156 10.87 9.45 -11.09
C GLU A 156 10.08 10.76 -11.19
N LEU A 157 10.41 11.74 -10.34
CA LEU A 157 9.83 13.09 -10.39
C LEU A 157 10.15 13.84 -11.69
N ASN A 158 11.29 13.57 -12.32
CA ASN A 158 11.65 14.14 -13.61
C ASN A 158 10.91 13.45 -14.77
N LEU A 159 10.71 12.14 -14.70
CA LEU A 159 9.98 11.39 -15.74
C LEU A 159 8.51 11.86 -15.86
N TYR A 160 7.88 12.23 -14.75
CA TYR A 160 6.51 12.76 -14.75
C TYR A 160 6.40 14.20 -15.26
N LYS A 161 7.41 15.05 -15.03
CA LYS A 161 7.45 16.41 -15.61
C LYS A 161 7.58 16.34 -17.12
N THR A 162 8.43 15.47 -17.65
CA THR A 162 8.62 15.31 -19.10
C THR A 162 7.39 14.75 -19.83
N LYS A 163 6.56 13.92 -19.17
CA LYS A 163 5.32 13.40 -19.78
C LYS A 163 4.16 14.40 -19.86
N ARG A 164 4.24 15.55 -19.17
CA ARG A 164 3.21 16.61 -19.22
C ARG A 164 3.52 17.74 -20.21
N GLU A 165 4.71 17.75 -20.80
CA GLU A 165 5.14 18.77 -21.78
C GLU A 165 4.89 18.37 -23.25
N TYR A 166 4.09 17.32 -23.51
CA TYR A 166 3.66 16.90 -24.85
C TYR A 166 2.14 16.79 -24.95
#